data_AF-B0MFA0-F1
#
_entry.id   AF-B0MFA0-F1
#
_cell.length_a   1.000
_cell.length_b   1.000
_cell.length_c   1.000
_cell.angle_alpha   90.00
_cell.angle_beta   90.00
_cell.angle_gamma   90.00
#
_symmetry.space_group_name_H-M   'P 1'
#
loop_
_entity.id
_entity.type
_entity.pdbx_description
1 polymer ?
#
loop_
_entity_poly.entity_id
_entity_poly.type
_entity_poly.pdbx_seq_one_letter_code
_entity_poly.pdbx_strand_id
1 'polypeptide(L)' 'MSEVLKIKGYDKVRKIIDELQDQGSITRKEAELKCEKTAATTRRYIKFLVETGYVIQEGRTNSIIYKNILY' A
#
# COMPACT_ATOMS: atom_id res chain seq x y z
N MET A 1 15.72 -13.85 -5.43
CA MET A 1 16.15 -12.59 -6.06
C MET A 1 15.35 -11.44 -5.46
N SER A 2 15.94 -10.70 -4.51
CA SER A 2 15.28 -9.55 -3.90
C SER A 2 15.47 -8.35 -4.83
N GLU A 3 14.49 -8.10 -5.69
CA GLU A 3 14.47 -6.88 -6.50
C GLU A 3 14.38 -5.66 -5.56
N VAL A 4 15.43 -4.85 -5.59
CA VAL A 4 15.45 -3.53 -4.96
C VAL A 4 14.44 -2.65 -5.70
N LEU A 5 13.54 -1.99 -4.95
CA LEU A 5 12.57 -1.06 -5.52
C LEU A 5 13.31 0.03 -6.30
N LYS A 6 13.18 0.02 -7.63
CA LYS A 6 13.73 1.08 -8.50
C LYS A 6 12.96 2.39 -8.25
N ILE A 7 13.53 3.54 -8.62
CA ILE A 7 12.91 4.88 -8.44
C ILE A 7 11.45 4.93 -8.94
N LYS A 8 11.15 4.35 -10.10
CA LYS A 8 9.77 4.25 -10.64
C LYS A 8 8.80 3.46 -9.74
N GLY A 9 9.32 2.56 -8.90
CA GLY A 9 8.54 1.85 -7.88
C GLY A 9 8.22 2.76 -6.70
N TYR A 10 9.16 3.62 -6.28
CA TYR A 10 8.94 4.59 -5.21
C TYR A 10 7.83 5.59 -5.55
N ASP A 11 7.79 6.11 -6.77
CA ASP A 11 6.70 7.02 -7.20
C ASP A 11 5.32 6.37 -7.09
N LYS A 12 5.25 5.04 -7.25
CA LYS A 12 3.99 4.29 -7.13
C LYS A 12 3.62 4.03 -5.68
N VAL A 13 4.59 3.74 -4.81
CA VAL A 13 4.37 3.68 -3.35
C VAL A 13 3.89 5.03 -2.83
N ARG A 14 4.44 6.13 -3.34
CA ARG A 14 4.04 7.49 -2.99
C ARG A 14 2.54 7.74 -3.24
N LYS A 15 1.99 7.27 -4.36
CA LYS A 15 0.54 7.38 -4.62
C LYS A 15 -0.32 6.68 -3.57
N ILE A 16 0.13 5.54 -3.02
CA ILE A 16 -0.59 4.85 -1.93
C ILE A 16 -0.52 5.68 -0.65
N ILE A 17 0.65 6.26 -0.37
CA ILE A 17 0.88 7.14 0.78
C ILE A 17 0.00 8.39 0.71
N ASP A 18 -0.08 9.05 -0.44
CA ASP A 18 -0.90 10.25 -0.64
C ASP A 18 -2.39 9.92 -0.36
N GLU A 19 -2.91 8.81 -0.89
CA GLU A 19 -4.29 8.39 -0.62
C GLU A 19 -4.53 8.05 0.86
N LEU A 20 -3.55 7.42 1.53
CA LEU A 20 -3.59 7.12 2.96
C LEU A 20 -3.56 8.39 3.83
N GLN A 21 -2.97 9.48 3.34
CA GLN A 21 -3.01 10.77 4.03
C GLN A 21 -4.36 11.47 3.83
N ASP A 22 -4.94 11.35 2.64
CA ASP A 22 -6.22 12.00 2.32
C ASP A 22 -7.42 11.28 2.97
N GLN A 23 -7.44 9.94 2.96
CA GLN A 23 -8.58 9.13 3.41
C GLN A 23 -8.35 8.43 4.74
N GLY A 24 -7.12 8.44 5.27
CA GLY A 24 -6.72 7.72 6.49
C GLY A 24 -6.64 6.19 6.33
N SER A 25 -7.25 5.62 5.29
CA SER A 25 -7.24 4.18 5.03
C SER A 25 -7.37 3.85 3.54
N ILE A 26 -6.92 2.66 3.15
CA ILE A 26 -7.04 2.17 1.78
C ILE A 26 -7.26 0.66 1.74
N THR A 27 -8.08 0.18 0.80
CA THR A 27 -8.24 -1.25 0.50
C THR A 27 -7.22 -1.72 -0.55
N ARG A 28 -7.04 -3.04 -0.69
CA ARG A 28 -6.20 -3.60 -1.77
C ARG A 28 -6.66 -3.17 -3.16
N LYS A 29 -7.97 -3.17 -3.41
CA LYS A 29 -8.54 -2.84 -4.72
C LYS A 29 -8.27 -1.38 -5.08
N GLU A 30 -8.45 -0.47 -4.14
CA GLU A 30 -8.15 0.96 -4.34
C GLU A 30 -6.66 1.17 -4.60
N ALA A 31 -5.78 0.52 -3.84
CA ALA A 31 -4.35 0.59 -4.05
C ALA A 31 -3.93 0.06 -5.45
N GLU A 32 -4.56 -1.02 -5.93
CA GLU A 32 -4.33 -1.57 -7.27
C GLU A 32 -4.73 -0.58 -8.37
N LEU A 33 -5.91 0.03 -8.23
CA LEU A 33 -6.42 1.04 -9.16
C LEU A 33 -5.51 2.28 -9.19
N LYS A 34 -5.09 2.78 -8.03
CA LYS A 34 -4.25 3.99 -7.92
C LYS A 34 -2.82 3.78 -8.43
N CYS A 35 -2.27 2.59 -8.21
CA CYS A 35 -0.92 2.26 -8.68
C CYS A 35 -0.86 1.90 -10.16
N GLU A 36 -1.98 1.47 -10.76
CA GLU A 36 -2.06 0.85 -12.09
C GLU A 36 -1.11 -0.35 -12.18
N LYS A 37 -1.12 -1.18 -11.13
CA LYS A 37 -0.24 -2.35 -11.01
C LYS A 37 -1.04 -3.59 -10.70
N THR A 38 -0.45 -4.73 -11.07
CA THR A 38 -0.94 -6.05 -10.72
C THR A 38 -1.11 -6.19 -9.20
N ALA A 39 -2.11 -6.96 -8.77
CA ALA A 39 -2.34 -7.30 -7.37
C ALA A 39 -1.07 -7.77 -6.63
N ALA A 40 -0.24 -8.59 -7.27
CA ALA A 40 1.01 -9.10 -6.67
C ALA A 40 2.00 -7.98 -6.32
N THR A 41 2.19 -7.02 -7.24
CA THR A 41 3.09 -5.88 -7.04
C THR A 41 2.54 -4.92 -5.98
N THR A 42 1.25 -4.59 -6.04
CA THR A 42 0.59 -3.73 -5.05
C THR A 42 0.68 -4.33 -3.65
N ARG A 43 0.46 -5.65 -3.52
CA ARG A 43 0.64 -6.36 -2.25
C ARG A 43 2.07 -6.24 -1.71
N ARG A 44 3.08 -6.27 -2.57
CA ARG A 44 4.49 -6.09 -2.16
C ARG A 44 4.73 -4.70 -1.59
N TYR A 45 4.17 -3.67 -2.22
CA TYR A 45 4.27 -2.29 -1.74
C TYR A 45 3.56 -2.08 -0.42
N ILE A 46 2.33 -2.60 -0.27
CA ILE A 46 1.62 -2.48 1.00
C ILE A 46 2.31 -3.28 2.10
N LYS A 47 2.80 -4.49 1.80
CA LYS A 47 3.58 -5.29 2.75
C LYS A 47 4.81 -4.52 3.24
N PHE A 48 5.51 -3.82 2.35
CA PHE A 48 6.61 -2.95 2.71
C PHE A 48 6.15 -1.84 3.67
N LEU A 49 5.03 -1.16 3.39
CA LEU A 49 4.49 -0.11 4.27
C LEU A 49 4.06 -0.64 5.66
N VAL A 50 3.53 -1.86 5.72
CA VAL A 50 3.22 -2.54 6.99
C VAL A 50 4.51 -2.88 7.75
N GLU A 51 5.52 -3.42 7.06
CA GLU A 51 6.81 -3.79 7.65
C GLU A 51 7.58 -2.57 8.19
N THR A 52 7.44 -1.39 7.57
CA THR A 52 8.00 -0.14 8.10
C THR A 52 7.19 0.47 9.23
N GLY A 53 6.02 -0.09 9.55
CA GLY A 53 5.07 0.50 10.51
C GLY A 53 4.44 1.80 10.03
N TYR A 54 4.35 2.04 8.72
CA TYR A 54 3.66 3.22 8.18
C TYR A 54 2.14 3.03 8.21
N VAL A 55 1.68 1.79 8.01
CA VAL A 55 0.27 1.41 8.12
C VAL A 55 0.09 0.19 9.00
N ILE A 56 -1.07 0.12 9.64
CA ILE A 56 -1.58 -1.10 10.27
C ILE A 56 -2.54 -1.82 9.34
N GLN A 57 -2.50 -3.15 9.37
CA GLN A 57 -3.42 -3.99 8.63
C GLN A 57 -4.56 -4.43 9.55
N GLU A 58 -5.80 -4.16 9.16
CA GLU A 58 -7.00 -4.61 9.85
C GLU A 58 -7.90 -5.45 8.94
N GLY A 59 -8.71 -6.32 9.54
CA GLY A 59 -9.70 -7.14 8.83
C GLY A 59 -9.21 -8.54 8.47
N ARG A 60 -10.05 -9.27 7.71
CA ARG A 60 -9.81 -10.68 7.36
C ARG A 60 -9.88 -10.89 5.85
N THR A 61 -8.93 -11.62 5.28
CA THR A 61 -8.88 -12.14 3.90
C THR A 61 -9.34 -11.18 2.80
N ASN A 62 -10.66 -11.00 2.61
CA ASN A 62 -11.29 -10.18 1.59
C ASN A 62 -11.69 -8.78 2.07
N SER A 63 -11.76 -8.55 3.38
CA SER A 63 -12.10 -7.26 4.02
C SER A 63 -10.88 -6.57 4.63
N ILE A 64 -9.69 -6.81 4.06
CA ILE A 64 -8.46 -6.20 4.57
C ILE A 64 -8.42 -4.73 4.19
N ILE A 65 -8.27 -3.89 5.21
CA ILE A 65 -8.08 -2.45 5.12
C ILE A 65 -6.73 -2.12 5.73
N TYR A 66 -6.00 -1.20 5.12
CA TYR A 66 -4.75 -0.68 5.66
C TYR A 66 -4.99 0.74 6.12
N LYS A 67 -4.70 1.03 7.40
CA LYS A 67 -4.92 2.34 8.00
C LYS A 67 -3.60 3.02 8.30
N ASN A 68 -3.56 4.32 8.08
CA ASN A 68 -2.47 5.16 8.57
C ASN A 68 -2.50 5.16 10.10
N ILE A 69 -1.34 5.11 10.76
CA ILE A 69 -1.25 5.13 12.22
C ILE A 69 -1.54 6.52 12.79
N LEU A 70 -1.38 7.56 11.96
CA LEU A 70 -1.52 8.95 12.37
C LEU A 70 -2.97 9.49 12.28
N TYR A 71 -3.93 8.71 11.79
CA TYR A 71 -5.33 9.10 11.58
C TYR A 71 -6.32 8.12 12.22
#